data_AF-A0A7C5YH92-F1
#
_entry.id   AF-A0A7C5YH92-F1
#
_cell.length_a   1.000
_cell.length_b   1.000
_cell.length_c   1.000
_cell.angle_alpha   90.00
_cell.angle_beta   90.00
_cell.angle_gamma   90.00
#
_symmetry.space_group_name_H-M   'P 1'
#
loop_
_entity.id
_entity.type
_entity.pdbx_description
1 polymer ?
#
loop_
_entity_poly.entity_id
_entity_poly.type
_entity_poly.pdbx_seq_one_letter_code
_entity_poly.pdbx_strand_id
1 'polypeptide(L)'
;MNFLGDMKTLITRLWSIGLGIGLLIGVSVGQVPDLRAPLDPVFASRLLSRVEHNGYVEYQVEFPSAFRSPYPANNVVRAWWLVPTERVGGAPTVVLLHSLGIRRPELEMALARELVRGRIAVFLMTLPYHMSRTPPGQDSGGAILAGDVALLRDTVVQAVWDVRRAIDWLQRQPETDPERIALIGVSLGAILGATVLAVEPRVHSAVLILGGVDFAHVLWNSVLAIGARARLRREGYTLTRLREELAPVEPMYLLTPEHGAKTFVIGARFDIIVPTEDTEKLVRVLGNPKVLWLNTGHFGGGLVQRPLFRIVRQYLQARFAGENPTHTPNLLVPTLRIGAVYSAGRDFRLAAGTDFWRSDKNGTLFVSGVLTPRGSSLFAGVRLRLGFSAGAEITPKRTYGAVFWHFVL
;
A
#
# COMPACT_ATOMS: atom_id res chain seq x y z
N MET A 1 -4.77 -7.20 19.07
CA MET A 1 -6.22 -6.94 19.22
C MET A 1 -6.66 -5.61 18.54
N ASN A 2 -6.00 -5.15 17.46
CA ASN A 2 -6.33 -3.89 16.77
C ASN A 2 -6.94 -4.06 15.36
N PHE A 3 -7.01 -5.27 14.79
CA PHE A 3 -7.52 -5.50 13.43
C PHE A 3 -9.05 -5.28 13.28
N LEU A 4 -9.81 -5.51 14.34
CA LEU A 4 -11.28 -5.32 14.37
C LEU A 4 -11.69 -3.84 14.48
N GLY A 5 -10.80 -2.96 14.98
CA GLY A 5 -11.06 -1.52 15.10
C GLY A 5 -11.01 -0.80 13.75
N ASP A 6 -10.04 -1.17 12.91
CA ASP A 6 -9.90 -0.60 11.56
C ASP A 6 -11.02 -1.08 10.62
N MET A 7 -11.47 -2.33 10.77
CA MET A 7 -12.59 -2.87 9.99
C MET A 7 -13.93 -2.16 10.32
N LYS A 8 -14.17 -1.80 11.59
CA LYS A 8 -15.34 -0.99 11.97
C LYS A 8 -15.30 0.40 11.33
N THR A 9 -14.14 1.04 11.29
CA THR A 9 -13.99 2.39 10.71
C THR A 9 -14.23 2.40 9.20
N LEU A 10 -13.87 1.31 8.49
CA LEU A 10 -14.12 1.14 7.06
C LEU A 10 -15.60 0.82 6.75
N ILE A 11 -16.25 -0.04 7.55
CA ILE A 11 -17.67 -0.40 7.38
C ILE A 11 -18.59 0.80 7.65
N THR A 12 -18.27 1.65 8.64
CA THR A 12 -19.05 2.87 8.93
C THR A 12 -18.93 3.94 7.83
N ARG A 13 -17.83 3.93 7.05
CA ARG A 13 -17.60 4.86 5.93
C ARG A 13 -18.37 4.50 4.65
N LEU A 14 -18.81 3.26 4.48
CA LEU A 14 -19.69 2.88 3.36
C LEU A 14 -21.11 3.48 3.49
N TRP A 15 -21.48 3.97 4.68
CA TRP A 15 -22.81 4.52 4.97
C TRP A 15 -22.85 6.04 5.21
N SER A 16 -21.69 6.71 5.26
CA SER A 16 -21.59 8.15 5.52
C SER A 16 -20.92 8.90 4.36
N ILE A 17 -21.58 8.92 3.19
CA ILE A 17 -21.22 9.83 2.10
C ILE A 17 -21.87 11.19 2.40
N GLY A 18 -21.15 12.01 3.18
CA GLY A 18 -21.45 13.43 3.32
C GLY A 18 -20.91 14.21 2.12
N LEU A 19 -21.79 14.95 1.43
CA LEU A 19 -21.45 15.94 0.42
C LEU A 19 -20.64 17.08 1.07
N GLY A 20 -19.32 16.94 1.11
CA GLY A 20 -18.40 18.04 1.36
C GLY A 20 -18.18 18.83 0.07
N ILE A 21 -18.73 20.03 -0.01
CA ILE A 21 -18.44 21.01 -1.07
C ILE A 21 -17.00 21.49 -0.86
N GLY A 22 -16.06 20.90 -1.60
CA GLY A 22 -14.68 21.38 -1.67
C GLY A 22 -14.61 22.65 -2.51
N LEU A 23 -14.11 23.73 -1.92
CA LEU A 23 -13.83 25.00 -2.60
C LEU A 23 -12.90 24.75 -3.79
N LEU A 24 -13.31 25.21 -4.97
CA LEU A 24 -12.54 25.15 -6.21
C LEU A 24 -11.30 26.04 -6.10
N ILE A 25 -10.12 25.43 -6.08
CA ILE A 25 -8.88 26.11 -6.47
C ILE A 25 -8.56 25.60 -7.86
N GLY A 26 -8.90 26.38 -8.88
CA GLY A 26 -8.41 26.14 -10.24
C GLY A 26 -6.90 26.31 -10.24
N VAL A 27 -6.16 25.21 -10.36
CA VAL A 27 -4.73 25.24 -10.60
C VAL A 27 -4.53 25.26 -12.11
N SER A 28 -3.73 26.23 -12.57
CA SER A 28 -3.37 26.40 -13.98
C SER A 28 -2.86 25.10 -14.59
N VAL A 29 -3.09 24.92 -15.89
CA VAL A 29 -2.43 23.92 -16.74
C VAL A 29 -0.93 24.28 -16.85
N GLY A 30 -0.20 24.13 -15.74
CA GLY A 30 1.25 24.27 -15.69
C GLY A 30 1.91 22.99 -16.20
N GLN A 31 3.13 23.11 -16.70
CA GLN A 31 3.93 21.92 -16.97
C GLN A 31 4.09 21.10 -15.68
N VAL A 32 3.91 19.79 -15.80
CA VAL A 32 4.14 18.86 -14.69
C VAL A 32 5.60 18.98 -14.29
N PRO A 33 5.91 19.26 -13.01
CA PRO A 33 7.30 19.34 -12.60
C PRO A 33 8.00 18.01 -12.84
N ASP A 34 9.23 18.06 -13.36
CA ASP A 34 10.02 16.87 -13.63
C ASP A 34 10.36 16.13 -12.32
N LEU A 35 10.00 14.84 -12.27
CA LEU A 35 10.33 13.94 -11.16
C LEU A 35 11.84 13.91 -10.86
N ARG A 36 12.68 14.09 -11.89
CA ARG A 36 14.15 14.07 -11.82
C ARG A 36 14.78 15.45 -11.68
N ALA A 37 13.98 16.52 -11.55
CA ALA A 37 14.50 17.87 -11.37
C ALA A 37 15.58 17.91 -10.28
N PRO A 38 16.68 18.67 -10.49
CA PRO A 38 17.71 18.80 -9.47
C PRO A 38 17.11 19.45 -8.21
N LEU A 39 17.39 18.87 -7.06
CA LEU A 39 16.97 19.38 -5.76
C LEU A 39 18.19 19.86 -5.00
N ASP A 40 18.05 20.93 -4.21
CA ASP A 40 19.09 21.33 -3.27
C ASP A 40 19.31 20.17 -2.26
N PRO A 41 20.50 19.54 -2.26
CA PRO A 41 20.77 18.41 -1.38
C PRO A 41 21.03 18.86 0.05
N VAL A 42 21.14 20.16 0.34
CA VAL A 42 21.35 20.70 1.68
C VAL A 42 20.20 21.62 2.04
N PHE A 43 19.54 21.33 3.15
CA PHE A 43 18.37 22.10 3.59
C PHE A 43 18.27 22.04 5.11
N ALA A 44 17.57 23.02 5.66
CA ALA A 44 17.32 23.06 7.10
C ALA A 44 16.52 21.82 7.54
N SER A 45 17.01 21.13 8.57
CA SER A 45 16.35 19.99 9.19
C SER A 45 16.43 20.10 10.71
N ARG A 46 15.44 19.55 11.42
CA ARG A 46 15.40 19.53 12.89
C ARG A 46 15.11 18.14 13.41
N LEU A 47 15.80 17.77 14.49
CA LEU A 47 15.42 16.66 15.35
C LEU A 47 14.51 17.21 16.46
N LEU A 48 13.23 16.84 16.42
CA LEU A 48 12.21 17.34 17.34
C LEU A 48 12.19 16.59 18.67
N SER A 49 12.55 15.31 18.64
CA SER A 49 12.65 14.49 19.85
C SER A 49 13.64 13.35 19.64
N ARG A 50 14.08 12.80 20.77
CA ARG A 50 14.92 11.61 20.87
C ARG A 50 14.38 10.75 22.01
N VAL A 51 13.99 9.52 21.71
CA VAL A 51 13.46 8.57 22.68
C VAL A 51 14.30 7.30 22.61
N GLU A 52 14.87 6.90 23.75
CA GLU A 52 15.62 5.65 23.84
C GLU A 52 14.68 4.48 24.11
N HIS A 53 14.87 3.40 23.36
CA HIS A 53 14.19 2.13 23.54
C HIS A 53 15.24 1.03 23.70
N ASN A 54 14.82 -0.13 24.22
CA ASN A 54 15.69 -1.29 24.25
C ASN A 54 16.04 -1.72 22.82
N GLY A 55 17.31 -1.56 22.43
CA GLY A 55 17.86 -1.95 21.13
C GLY A 55 17.83 -0.88 20.04
N TYR A 56 17.23 0.30 20.26
CA TYR A 56 17.19 1.38 19.27
C TYR A 56 16.87 2.75 19.86
N VAL A 57 17.22 3.80 19.11
CA VAL A 57 16.82 5.18 19.39
C VAL A 57 15.81 5.62 18.34
N GLU A 58 14.71 6.22 18.77
CA GLU A 58 13.70 6.82 17.90
C GLU A 58 13.86 8.34 17.89
N TYR A 59 13.90 8.94 16.71
CA TYR A 59 13.89 10.38 16.51
C TYR A 59 12.63 10.81 15.77
N GLN A 60 12.12 11.99 16.11
CA GLN A 60 11.23 12.74 15.21
C GLN A 60 12.07 13.71 14.38
N VAL A 61 11.99 13.59 13.06
CA VAL A 61 12.75 14.44 12.12
C VAL A 61 11.76 15.27 11.33
N GLU A 62 12.09 16.55 11.09
CA GLU A 62 11.39 17.35 10.11
C GLU A 62 12.32 18.19 9.22
N PHE A 63 11.88 18.41 7.99
CA PHE A 63 12.57 19.24 7.00
C PHE A 63 11.56 19.76 5.95
N PRO A 64 11.87 20.82 5.18
CA PRO A 64 10.94 21.35 4.19
C PRO A 64 10.80 20.43 2.99
N SER A 65 9.57 20.27 2.48
CA SER A 65 9.34 19.66 1.17
C SER A 65 10.00 20.50 0.07
N ALA A 66 10.50 19.86 -0.99
CA ALA A 66 10.99 20.59 -2.17
C ALA A 66 9.85 21.18 -2.99
N PHE A 67 8.68 20.53 -2.93
CA PHE A 67 7.47 21.00 -3.56
C PHE A 67 6.71 21.92 -2.61
N ARG A 68 6.19 23.04 -3.14
CA ARG A 68 5.36 23.97 -2.37
C ARG A 68 3.91 23.85 -2.80
N SER A 69 3.12 23.20 -1.96
CA SER A 69 1.66 23.15 -2.08
C SER A 69 1.02 24.40 -1.46
N PRO A 70 -0.26 24.70 -1.74
CA PRO A 70 -0.97 25.81 -1.10
C PRO A 70 -1.24 25.59 0.39
N TYR A 71 -0.98 24.39 0.93
CA TYR A 71 -1.23 24.06 2.34
C TYR A 71 0.07 24.06 3.14
N PRO A 72 0.29 25.03 4.06
CA PRO A 72 1.55 25.14 4.81
C PRO A 72 1.93 23.87 5.57
N ALA A 73 0.95 23.20 6.19
CA ALA A 73 1.16 21.94 6.91
C ALA A 73 1.72 20.83 5.99
N ASN A 74 1.30 20.82 4.73
CA ASN A 74 1.77 19.84 3.75
C ASN A 74 3.17 20.14 3.22
N ASN A 75 3.73 21.32 3.47
CA ASN A 75 5.07 21.70 2.99
C ASN A 75 6.18 21.34 3.99
N VAL A 76 5.85 20.72 5.13
CA VAL A 76 6.80 20.23 6.13
C VAL A 76 6.77 18.71 6.13
N VAL A 77 7.87 18.08 5.74
CA VAL A 77 8.03 16.62 5.83
C VAL A 77 8.33 16.26 7.28
N ARG A 78 7.63 15.27 7.81
CA ARG A 78 7.87 14.70 9.13
C ARG A 78 8.10 13.20 9.03
N ALA A 79 9.01 12.67 9.83
CA ALA A 79 9.34 11.26 9.84
C ALA A 79 9.70 10.76 11.24
N TRP A 80 9.42 9.48 11.47
CA TRP A 80 10.06 8.71 12.54
C TRP A 80 11.35 8.11 11.99
N TRP A 81 12.47 8.33 12.66
CA TRP A 81 13.74 7.71 12.32
C TRP A 81 14.20 6.81 13.46
N LEU A 82 14.15 5.50 13.22
CA LEU A 82 14.53 4.48 14.20
C LEU A 82 15.92 3.96 13.84
N VAL A 83 16.87 4.13 14.76
CA VAL A 83 18.27 3.76 14.57
C VAL A 83 18.64 2.65 15.56
N PRO A 84 19.13 1.48 15.11
CA PRO A 84 19.59 0.43 16.02
C PRO A 84 20.76 0.92 16.88
N THR A 85 20.74 0.61 18.17
CA THR A 85 21.84 0.94 19.09
C THR A 85 23.08 0.10 18.78
N GLU A 86 22.88 -1.18 18.47
CA GLU A 86 23.94 -2.08 18.00
C GLU A 86 24.23 -1.87 16.51
N ARG A 87 25.23 -1.04 16.21
CA ARG A 87 25.76 -0.82 14.85
C ARG A 87 27.27 -0.63 14.87
N VAL A 88 27.93 -0.97 13.77
CA VAL A 88 29.33 -0.62 13.51
C VAL A 88 29.32 0.37 12.36
N GLY A 89 29.61 1.64 12.63
CA GLY A 89 29.47 2.72 11.66
C GLY A 89 28.01 2.99 11.26
N GLY A 90 27.79 3.32 9.99
CA GLY A 90 26.46 3.53 9.42
C GLY A 90 25.68 2.22 9.28
N ALA A 91 24.39 2.25 9.63
CA ALA A 91 23.50 1.12 9.45
C ALA A 91 22.86 1.14 8.04
N PRO A 92 22.62 -0.03 7.43
CA PRO A 92 21.68 -0.12 6.31
C PRO A 92 20.35 0.51 6.71
N THR A 93 19.79 1.33 5.84
CA THR A 93 18.62 2.14 6.17
C THR A 93 17.50 1.90 5.18
N VAL A 94 16.26 1.89 5.66
CA VAL A 94 15.06 1.81 4.83
C VAL A 94 14.30 3.13 4.92
N VAL A 95 13.99 3.74 3.78
CA VAL A 95 12.91 4.72 3.69
C VAL A 95 11.59 3.95 3.59
N LEU A 96 10.69 4.14 4.56
CA LEU A 96 9.41 3.43 4.63
C LEU A 96 8.25 4.38 4.33
N LEU A 97 7.45 4.05 3.32
CA LEU A 97 6.28 4.81 2.87
C LEU A 97 5.00 4.08 3.28
N HIS A 98 4.12 4.81 3.96
CA HIS A 98 2.95 4.23 4.62
C HIS A 98 1.71 4.12 3.72
N SER A 99 0.69 3.43 4.23
CA SER A 99 -0.59 3.19 3.56
C SER A 99 -1.46 4.45 3.45
N LEU A 100 -2.43 4.46 2.53
CA LEU A 100 -3.40 5.55 2.38
C LEU A 100 -4.28 5.69 3.63
N GLY A 101 -4.63 6.91 4.00
CA GLY A 101 -5.76 7.16 4.90
C GLY A 101 -5.47 6.98 6.39
N ILE A 102 -4.26 6.57 6.76
CA ILE A 102 -3.92 6.27 8.15
C ILE A 102 -3.75 7.54 9.00
N ARG A 103 -4.18 7.48 10.27
CA ARG A 103 -4.00 8.55 11.25
C ARG A 103 -2.81 8.31 12.18
N ARG A 104 -2.40 7.05 12.30
CA ARG A 104 -1.22 6.58 13.03
C ARG A 104 -0.61 5.40 12.26
N PRO A 105 0.72 5.30 12.15
CA PRO A 105 1.37 4.23 11.39
C PRO A 105 1.61 2.98 12.24
N GLU A 106 0.58 2.37 12.83
CA GLU A 106 0.79 1.22 13.74
C GLU A 106 1.40 0.00 13.03
N LEU A 107 0.92 -0.31 11.82
CA LEU A 107 1.39 -1.42 11.01
C LEU A 107 2.83 -1.18 10.55
N GLU A 108 3.09 0.00 9.99
CA GLU A 108 4.39 0.41 9.47
C GLU A 108 5.41 0.56 10.59
N MET A 109 5.02 1.07 11.75
CA MET A 109 5.89 1.12 12.93
C MET A 109 6.22 -0.28 13.46
N ALA A 110 5.27 -1.23 13.41
CA ALA A 110 5.56 -2.62 13.76
C ALA A 110 6.55 -3.26 12.77
N LEU A 111 6.47 -2.94 11.48
CA LEU A 111 7.48 -3.36 10.49
C LEU A 111 8.82 -2.69 10.77
N ALA A 112 8.83 -1.39 11.06
CA ALA A 112 10.04 -0.64 11.38
C ALA A 112 10.80 -1.27 12.56
N ARG A 113 10.07 -1.60 13.64
CA ARG A 113 10.64 -2.31 14.80
C ARG A 113 11.18 -3.69 14.46
N GLU A 114 10.54 -4.43 13.56
CA GLU A 114 11.06 -5.73 13.12
C GLU A 114 12.37 -5.60 12.33
N LEU A 115 12.49 -4.57 11.48
CA LEU A 115 13.71 -4.27 10.72
C LEU A 115 14.86 -3.82 11.63
N VAL A 116 14.56 -2.98 12.61
CA VAL A 116 15.54 -2.49 13.58
C VAL A 116 16.10 -3.61 14.47
N ARG A 117 15.28 -4.61 14.83
CA ARG A 117 15.78 -5.86 15.44
C ARG A 117 16.77 -6.62 14.55
N GLY A 118 16.68 -6.43 13.23
CA GLY A 118 17.63 -6.96 12.25
C GLY A 118 18.81 -6.05 11.96
N ARG A 119 19.02 -5.00 12.78
CA ARG A 119 20.06 -3.97 12.62
C ARG A 119 19.92 -3.16 11.32
N ILE A 120 18.68 -2.95 10.86
CA ILE A 120 18.35 -2.07 9.73
C ILE A 120 17.65 -0.84 10.31
N ALA A 121 18.21 0.36 10.10
CA ALA A 121 17.57 1.61 10.48
C ALA A 121 16.35 1.89 9.57
N VAL A 122 15.38 2.64 10.08
CA VAL A 122 14.14 2.92 9.33
C VAL A 122 13.76 4.39 9.44
N PHE A 123 13.60 5.03 8.29
CA PHE A 123 13.07 6.38 8.13
C PHE A 123 11.63 6.30 7.60
N LEU A 124 10.67 6.25 8.51
CA LEU A 124 9.24 6.18 8.20
C LEU A 124 8.72 7.60 7.93
N MET A 125 8.54 7.92 6.65
CA MET A 125 8.18 9.25 6.19
C MET A 125 6.66 9.45 6.13
N THR A 126 6.18 10.59 6.61
CA THR A 126 4.77 11.00 6.45
C THR A 126 4.54 11.49 5.02
N LEU A 127 3.66 10.78 4.29
CA LEU A 127 3.31 11.11 2.91
C LEU A 127 2.55 12.46 2.82
N PRO A 128 2.59 13.13 1.65
CA PRO A 128 1.81 14.35 1.44
C PRO A 128 0.32 14.16 1.75
N TYR A 129 -0.32 15.17 2.32
CA TYR A 129 -1.74 15.20 2.69
C TYR A 129 -2.16 14.17 3.76
N HIS A 130 -1.22 13.55 4.46
CA HIS A 130 -1.50 12.57 5.52
C HIS A 130 -1.03 13.06 6.90
N MET A 131 -1.71 12.61 7.95
CA MET A 131 -1.37 12.88 9.35
C MET A 131 -1.07 14.36 9.60
N SER A 132 0.15 14.69 10.04
CA SER A 132 0.62 16.05 10.32
C SER A 132 0.64 16.97 9.10
N ARG A 133 0.56 16.41 7.89
CA ARG A 133 0.52 17.10 6.60
C ARG A 133 -0.90 17.25 6.04
N THR A 134 -1.92 16.82 6.79
CA THR A 134 -3.33 16.92 6.39
C THR A 134 -3.78 18.40 6.46
N PRO A 135 -4.38 18.94 5.38
CA PRO A 135 -5.00 20.26 5.43
C PRO A 135 -6.12 20.36 6.50
N PRO A 136 -6.34 21.53 7.11
CA PRO A 136 -7.45 21.73 8.04
C PRO A 136 -8.80 21.33 7.43
N GLY A 137 -9.64 20.64 8.21
CA GLY A 137 -10.97 20.20 7.79
C GLY A 137 -11.00 18.98 6.86
N GLN A 138 -9.85 18.37 6.55
CA GLN A 138 -9.77 17.17 5.73
C GLN A 138 -9.40 15.93 6.55
N ASP A 139 -9.74 14.76 6.03
CA ASP A 139 -9.22 13.49 6.54
C ASP A 139 -7.80 13.24 6.01
N SER A 140 -6.97 12.58 6.82
CA SER A 140 -5.64 12.09 6.40
C SER A 140 -5.76 11.29 5.10
N GLY A 141 -5.02 11.69 4.06
CA GLY A 141 -5.05 11.07 2.74
C GLY A 141 -6.29 11.33 1.90
N GLY A 142 -7.28 12.08 2.41
CA GLY A 142 -8.55 12.35 1.72
C GLY A 142 -8.35 13.06 0.38
N ALA A 143 -7.36 13.94 0.28
CA ALA A 143 -6.99 14.64 -0.95
C ALA A 143 -6.69 13.69 -2.13
N ILE A 144 -6.08 12.52 -1.85
CA ILE A 144 -5.73 11.52 -2.88
C ILE A 144 -6.99 10.92 -3.51
N LEU A 145 -8.07 10.80 -2.73
CA LEU A 145 -9.35 10.23 -3.15
C LEU A 145 -10.38 11.30 -3.56
N ALA A 146 -9.97 12.57 -3.65
CA ALA A 146 -10.86 13.68 -3.98
C ALA A 146 -11.22 13.74 -5.47
N GLY A 147 -10.52 12.99 -6.33
CA GLY A 147 -10.73 12.99 -7.79
C GLY A 147 -10.23 14.25 -8.48
N ASP A 148 -9.27 14.96 -7.88
CA ASP A 148 -8.59 16.10 -8.47
C ASP A 148 -7.29 15.63 -9.14
N VAL A 149 -7.27 15.60 -10.49
CA VAL A 149 -6.17 15.00 -11.26
C VAL A 149 -4.90 15.85 -11.21
N ALA A 150 -5.01 17.17 -11.18
CA ALA A 150 -3.86 18.06 -11.06
C ALA A 150 -3.22 17.92 -9.68
N LEU A 151 -4.03 17.98 -8.62
CA LEU A 151 -3.57 17.77 -7.24
C LEU A 151 -2.92 16.40 -7.05
N LEU A 152 -3.50 15.35 -7.65
CA LEU A 152 -2.97 14.00 -7.58
C LEU A 152 -1.57 13.93 -8.21
N ARG A 153 -1.41 14.52 -9.38
CA ARG A 153 -0.13 14.58 -10.10
C ARG A 153 0.94 15.30 -9.28
N ASP A 154 0.60 16.47 -8.76
CA ASP A 154 1.45 17.25 -7.87
C ASP A 154 1.81 16.48 -6.60
N THR A 155 0.89 15.68 -6.07
CA THR A 155 1.14 14.84 -4.91
C THR A 155 2.16 13.74 -5.21
N VAL A 156 2.10 13.12 -6.39
CA VAL A 156 3.12 12.12 -6.79
C VAL A 156 4.49 12.78 -6.90
N VAL A 157 4.58 13.94 -7.57
CA VAL A 157 5.81 14.72 -7.67
C VAL A 157 6.36 15.06 -6.28
N GLN A 158 5.51 15.61 -5.41
CA GLN A 158 5.89 15.99 -4.05
C GLN A 158 6.40 14.78 -3.26
N ALA A 159 5.70 13.64 -3.30
CA ALA A 159 6.13 12.43 -2.61
C ALA A 159 7.49 11.93 -3.10
N VAL A 160 7.72 11.95 -4.42
CA VAL A 160 9.01 11.57 -5.01
C VAL A 160 10.11 12.51 -4.55
N TRP A 161 9.91 13.81 -4.66
CA TRP A 161 10.91 14.80 -4.24
C TRP A 161 11.18 14.75 -2.73
N ASP A 162 10.17 14.48 -1.91
CA ASP A 162 10.34 14.32 -0.46
C ASP A 162 11.20 13.09 -0.13
N VAL A 163 11.03 11.97 -0.85
CA VAL A 163 11.91 10.79 -0.67
C VAL A 163 13.33 11.08 -1.13
N ARG A 164 13.51 11.76 -2.28
CA ARG A 164 14.85 12.15 -2.76
C ARG A 164 15.56 13.03 -1.74
N ARG A 165 14.87 14.01 -1.15
CA ARG A 165 15.38 14.81 -0.03
C ARG A 165 15.65 13.96 1.21
N ALA A 166 14.78 13.02 1.57
CA ALA A 166 15.03 12.12 2.70
C ALA A 166 16.33 11.34 2.50
N ILE A 167 16.61 10.86 1.29
CA ILE A 167 17.87 10.20 0.93
C ILE A 167 19.05 11.18 1.06
N ASP A 168 18.96 12.40 0.52
CA ASP A 168 20.01 13.41 0.70
C ASP A 168 20.32 13.65 2.18
N TRP A 169 19.27 13.71 3.02
CA TRP A 169 19.40 13.91 4.46
C TRP A 169 20.04 12.72 5.15
N LEU A 170 19.59 11.50 4.84
CA LEU A 170 20.09 10.25 5.41
C LEU A 170 21.56 10.01 5.07
N GLN A 171 21.99 10.27 3.84
CA GLN A 171 23.39 10.10 3.41
C GLN A 171 24.39 10.98 4.19
N ARG A 172 23.90 12.04 4.85
CA ARG A 172 24.70 12.94 5.69
C ARG A 172 24.71 12.55 7.17
N GLN A 173 23.94 11.54 7.58
CA GLN A 173 23.90 11.11 8.98
C GLN A 173 24.93 10.01 9.25
N PRO A 174 25.76 10.11 10.31
CA PRO A 174 26.74 9.09 10.64
C PRO A 174 26.10 7.73 11.00
N GLU A 175 24.83 7.71 11.38
CA GLU A 175 24.06 6.51 11.67
C GLU A 175 23.60 5.75 10.42
N THR A 176 23.71 6.35 9.22
CA THR A 176 23.28 5.73 7.97
C THR A 176 24.47 5.35 7.12
N ASP A 177 24.43 4.15 6.55
CA ASP A 177 25.31 3.77 5.46
C ASP A 177 24.75 4.31 4.12
N PRO A 178 25.43 5.26 3.46
CA PRO A 178 24.91 5.93 2.28
C PRO A 178 24.76 5.02 1.05
N GLU A 179 25.47 3.88 1.00
CA GLU A 179 25.42 2.91 -0.10
C GLU A 179 24.34 1.84 0.11
N ARG A 180 23.77 1.76 1.31
CA ARG A 180 22.80 0.73 1.72
C ARG A 180 21.47 1.34 2.14
N ILE A 181 20.92 2.20 1.28
CA ILE A 181 19.58 2.78 1.46
C ILE A 181 18.56 2.04 0.58
N ALA A 182 17.64 1.32 1.22
CA ALA A 182 16.53 0.63 0.56
C ALA A 182 15.21 1.39 0.72
N LEU A 183 14.22 0.99 -0.08
CA LEU A 183 12.87 1.54 -0.05
C LEU A 183 11.87 0.45 0.32
N ILE A 184 10.95 0.75 1.23
CA ILE A 184 9.73 -0.05 1.41
C ILE A 184 8.53 0.84 1.19
N GLY A 185 7.58 0.36 0.40
CA GLY A 185 6.26 0.98 0.29
C GLY A 185 5.16 0.00 0.65
N VAL A 186 4.12 0.49 1.33
CA VAL A 186 2.91 -0.28 1.66
C VAL A 186 1.69 0.39 1.02
N SER A 187 0.90 -0.37 0.25
CA SER A 187 -0.33 0.12 -0.41
C SER A 187 -0.05 1.36 -1.28
N LEU A 188 -0.62 2.53 -0.98
CA LEU A 188 -0.27 3.79 -1.64
C LEU A 188 1.24 4.07 -1.62
N GLY A 189 1.90 3.82 -0.48
CA GLY A 189 3.35 3.95 -0.37
C GLY A 189 4.11 3.03 -1.33
N ALA A 190 3.55 1.88 -1.72
CA ALA A 190 4.14 1.01 -2.73
C ALA A 190 3.95 1.56 -4.16
N ILE A 191 2.82 2.19 -4.47
CA ILE A 191 2.58 2.86 -5.77
C ILE A 191 3.54 4.05 -5.92
N LEU A 192 3.60 4.91 -4.91
CA LEU A 192 4.53 6.06 -4.90
C LEU A 192 5.99 5.57 -4.87
N GLY A 193 6.27 4.52 -4.10
CA GLY A 193 7.60 3.92 -4.02
C GLY A 193 8.06 3.29 -5.34
N ALA A 194 7.14 2.76 -6.14
CA ALA A 194 7.44 2.30 -7.50
C ALA A 194 7.87 3.46 -8.41
N THR A 195 7.28 4.65 -8.23
CA THR A 195 7.67 5.86 -8.95
C THR A 195 9.05 6.35 -8.51
N VAL A 196 9.31 6.38 -7.19
CA VAL A 196 10.63 6.68 -6.62
C VAL A 196 11.70 5.73 -7.17
N LEU A 197 11.44 4.43 -7.14
CA LEU A 197 12.35 3.40 -7.62
C LEU A 197 12.80 3.64 -9.07
N ALA A 198 11.90 4.16 -9.92
CA ALA A 198 12.17 4.44 -11.32
C ALA A 198 13.03 5.69 -11.58
N VAL A 199 13.06 6.64 -10.62
CA VAL A 199 13.70 7.95 -10.83
C VAL A 199 14.89 8.20 -9.90
N GLU A 200 15.04 7.43 -8.82
CA GLU A 200 16.06 7.63 -7.81
C GLU A 200 17.09 6.48 -7.84
N PRO A 201 18.23 6.66 -8.54
CA PRO A 201 19.21 5.61 -8.74
C PRO A 201 19.89 5.15 -7.45
N ARG A 202 19.90 5.98 -6.39
CA ARG A 202 20.51 5.67 -5.09
C ARG A 202 19.73 4.64 -4.27
N VAL A 203 18.52 4.25 -4.70
CA VAL A 203 17.78 3.16 -4.05
C VAL A 203 18.48 1.83 -4.32
N HIS A 204 19.13 1.28 -3.30
CA HIS A 204 19.88 0.02 -3.35
C HIS A 204 18.98 -1.19 -3.66
N SER A 205 17.83 -1.27 -2.98
CA SER A 205 16.83 -2.34 -3.15
C SER A 205 15.44 -1.85 -2.73
N ALA A 206 14.38 -2.54 -3.17
CA ALA A 206 13.01 -2.17 -2.85
C ALA A 206 12.14 -3.35 -2.40
N VAL A 207 11.19 -3.08 -1.51
CA VAL A 207 10.07 -3.99 -1.19
C VAL A 207 8.75 -3.26 -1.39
N LEU A 208 7.93 -3.74 -2.31
CA LEU A 208 6.65 -3.14 -2.67
C LEU A 208 5.52 -4.06 -2.19
N ILE A 209 4.82 -3.65 -1.13
CA ILE A 209 3.84 -4.46 -0.41
C ILE A 209 2.44 -3.97 -0.77
N LEU A 210 1.63 -4.84 -1.36
CA LEU A 210 0.22 -4.61 -1.73
C LEU A 210 0.03 -3.36 -2.61
N GLY A 211 0.99 -3.12 -3.49
CA GLY A 211 0.98 -2.02 -4.46
C GLY A 211 0.63 -2.45 -5.88
N GLY A 212 0.66 -1.49 -6.78
CA GLY A 212 0.47 -1.66 -8.22
C GLY A 212 1.21 -0.58 -8.99
N VAL A 213 1.04 -0.56 -10.32
CA VAL A 213 1.81 0.32 -11.19
C VAL A 213 0.97 1.26 -12.09
N ASP A 214 -0.34 1.03 -12.20
CA ASP A 214 -1.28 1.81 -13.02
C ASP A 214 -2.25 2.53 -12.08
N PHE A 215 -1.81 3.67 -11.54
CA PHE A 215 -2.53 4.46 -10.54
C PHE A 215 -3.86 4.99 -11.09
N ALA A 216 -3.90 5.37 -12.37
CA ALA A 216 -5.13 5.69 -13.08
C ALA A 216 -6.15 4.54 -13.02
N HIS A 217 -5.73 3.31 -13.31
CA HIS A 217 -6.59 2.13 -13.21
C HIS A 217 -7.01 1.81 -11.78
N VAL A 218 -6.11 1.98 -10.80
CA VAL A 218 -6.43 1.82 -9.38
C VAL A 218 -7.53 2.79 -8.99
N LEU A 219 -7.43 4.09 -9.30
CA LEU A 219 -8.48 5.06 -9.01
C LEU A 219 -9.79 4.77 -9.73
N TRP A 220 -9.70 4.20 -10.94
CA TRP A 220 -10.88 3.86 -11.72
C TRP A 220 -11.60 2.59 -11.23
N ASN A 221 -10.91 1.66 -10.57
CA ASN A 221 -11.50 0.35 -10.24
C ASN A 221 -11.54 0.04 -8.75
N SER A 222 -10.76 0.75 -7.92
CA SER A 222 -10.74 0.56 -6.48
C SER A 222 -12.11 0.82 -5.85
N VAL A 223 -12.43 0.02 -4.84
CA VAL A 223 -13.61 0.25 -3.99
C VAL A 223 -13.43 1.44 -3.04
N LEU A 224 -12.19 1.89 -2.76
CA LEU A 224 -11.95 3.11 -1.98
C LEU A 224 -12.16 4.38 -2.80
N ALA A 225 -12.04 4.30 -4.13
CA ALA A 225 -12.09 5.44 -5.03
C ALA A 225 -13.48 5.68 -5.65
N ILE A 226 -14.56 5.14 -5.07
CA ILE A 226 -15.94 5.30 -5.61
C ILE A 226 -16.30 6.78 -5.77
N GLY A 227 -16.04 7.60 -4.74
CA GLY A 227 -16.31 9.05 -4.78
C GLY A 227 -15.46 9.78 -5.82
N ALA A 228 -14.14 9.52 -5.83
CA ALA A 228 -13.20 10.05 -6.82
C ALA A 228 -13.67 9.73 -8.24
N ARG A 229 -13.99 8.46 -8.51
CA ARG A 229 -14.50 7.99 -9.81
C ARG A 229 -15.80 8.66 -10.21
N ALA A 230 -16.74 8.82 -9.27
CA ALA A 230 -18.00 9.50 -9.55
C ALA A 230 -17.79 10.97 -9.94
N ARG A 231 -16.86 11.68 -9.27
CA ARG A 231 -16.46 13.04 -9.65
C ARG A 231 -15.80 13.07 -11.02
N LEU A 232 -14.78 12.25 -11.26
CA LEU A 232 -14.08 12.16 -12.53
C LEU A 232 -15.05 11.95 -13.70
N ARG A 233 -16.02 11.04 -13.56
CA ARG A 233 -17.06 10.80 -14.58
C ARG A 233 -17.94 12.01 -14.82
N ARG A 234 -18.33 12.76 -13.78
CA ARG A 234 -19.10 14.00 -13.92
C ARG A 234 -18.31 15.10 -14.64
N GLU A 235 -17.00 15.12 -14.46
CA GLU A 235 -16.08 16.04 -15.14
C GLU A 235 -15.66 15.54 -16.54
N GLY A 236 -16.30 14.49 -17.07
CA GLY A 236 -16.07 13.98 -18.42
C GLY A 236 -14.77 13.20 -18.60
N TYR A 237 -14.13 12.75 -17.51
CA TYR A 237 -12.99 11.85 -17.62
C TYR A 237 -13.43 10.46 -18.08
N THR A 238 -12.59 9.86 -18.93
CA THR A 238 -12.53 8.43 -19.19
C THR A 238 -11.28 7.85 -18.55
N LEU A 239 -11.17 6.53 -18.42
CA LEU A 239 -9.93 5.90 -17.97
C LEU A 239 -8.76 6.24 -18.91
N THR A 240 -9.00 6.32 -20.22
CA THR A 240 -7.98 6.71 -21.21
C THR A 240 -7.46 8.12 -20.94
N ARG A 241 -8.38 9.09 -20.81
CA ARG A 241 -8.00 10.48 -20.49
C ARG A 241 -7.26 10.58 -19.15
N LEU A 242 -7.72 9.86 -18.13
CA LEU A 242 -7.04 9.85 -16.82
C LEU A 242 -5.61 9.31 -16.94
N ARG A 243 -5.39 8.25 -17.73
CA ARG A 243 -4.05 7.71 -17.99
C ARG A 243 -3.16 8.71 -18.75
N GLU A 244 -3.70 9.39 -19.76
CA GLU A 244 -2.96 10.42 -20.50
C GLU A 244 -2.52 11.56 -19.58
N GLU A 245 -3.42 12.01 -18.70
CA GLU A 245 -3.12 13.10 -17.77
C GLU A 245 -2.13 12.69 -16.67
N LEU A 246 -2.16 11.44 -16.20
CA LEU A 246 -1.22 10.94 -15.19
C LEU A 246 0.09 10.40 -15.78
N ALA A 247 0.17 10.18 -17.09
CA ALA A 247 1.33 9.56 -17.75
C ALA A 247 2.70 10.12 -17.32
N PRO A 248 2.90 11.45 -17.11
CA PRO A 248 4.19 12.00 -16.71
C PRO A 248 4.69 11.54 -15.33
N VAL A 249 3.79 11.09 -14.45
CA VAL A 249 4.12 10.66 -13.08
C VAL A 249 3.87 9.18 -12.84
N GLU A 250 3.50 8.44 -13.89
CA GLU A 250 2.97 7.11 -13.73
C GLU A 250 4.07 6.05 -13.72
N PRO A 251 4.18 5.22 -12.65
CA PRO A 251 5.31 4.30 -12.52
C PRO A 251 5.35 3.26 -13.66
N MET A 252 4.21 2.97 -14.30
CA MET A 252 4.11 1.99 -15.38
C MET A 252 4.96 2.35 -16.59
N TYR A 253 5.15 3.65 -16.84
CA TYR A 253 5.93 4.16 -17.97
C TYR A 253 7.37 4.51 -17.60
N LEU A 254 7.70 4.48 -16.31
CA LEU A 254 9.00 4.90 -15.78
C LEU A 254 9.87 3.70 -15.39
N LEU A 255 9.26 2.62 -14.92
CA LEU A 255 9.98 1.40 -14.54
C LEU A 255 10.48 0.63 -15.76
N THR A 256 11.57 -0.10 -15.54
CA THR A 256 12.21 -0.99 -16.51
C THR A 256 12.52 -2.33 -15.84
N PRO A 257 12.80 -3.40 -16.61
CA PRO A 257 13.17 -4.70 -16.05
C PRO A 257 14.40 -4.67 -15.12
N GLU A 258 15.32 -3.74 -15.30
CA GLU A 258 16.50 -3.57 -14.43
C GLU A 258 16.11 -3.27 -12.98
N HIS A 259 15.02 -2.52 -12.78
CA HIS A 259 14.49 -2.24 -11.45
C HIS A 259 13.97 -3.52 -10.77
N GLY A 260 13.52 -4.52 -11.53
CA GLY A 260 13.04 -5.80 -11.00
C GLY A 260 14.12 -6.59 -10.29
N ALA A 261 15.37 -6.55 -10.78
CA ALA A 261 16.49 -7.32 -10.22
C ALA A 261 16.81 -6.97 -8.76
N LYS A 262 16.36 -5.80 -8.27
CA LYS A 262 16.53 -5.34 -6.88
C LYS A 262 15.22 -5.22 -6.09
N THR A 263 14.10 -5.71 -6.64
CA THR A 263 12.77 -5.48 -6.10
C THR A 263 12.08 -6.78 -5.65
N PHE A 264 11.50 -6.73 -4.45
CA PHE A 264 10.60 -7.75 -3.94
C PHE A 264 9.17 -7.24 -3.89
N VAL A 265 8.29 -7.88 -4.65
CA VAL A 265 6.86 -7.56 -4.70
C VAL A 265 6.09 -8.53 -3.82
N ILE A 266 5.25 -8.01 -2.93
CA ILE A 266 4.33 -8.80 -2.12
C ILE A 266 2.91 -8.41 -2.54
N GLY A 267 2.22 -9.30 -3.26
CA GLY A 267 0.88 -9.07 -3.79
C GLY A 267 -0.19 -9.87 -3.05
N ALA A 268 -1.45 -9.44 -3.15
CA ALA A 268 -2.62 -10.20 -2.69
C ALA A 268 -3.47 -10.65 -3.87
N ARG A 269 -3.88 -11.92 -3.88
CA ARG A 269 -4.59 -12.54 -5.02
C ARG A 269 -6.05 -12.09 -5.18
N PHE A 270 -6.63 -11.56 -4.12
CA PHE A 270 -8.04 -11.16 -4.07
C PHE A 270 -8.20 -9.68 -3.72
N ASP A 271 -7.19 -8.88 -4.01
CA ASP A 271 -7.16 -7.47 -3.70
C ASP A 271 -8.16 -6.70 -4.57
N ILE A 272 -9.01 -5.91 -3.92
CA ILE A 272 -10.01 -5.04 -4.55
C ILE A 272 -9.76 -3.55 -4.25
N ILE A 273 -8.76 -3.28 -3.41
CA ILE A 273 -8.35 -1.93 -3.02
C ILE A 273 -7.29 -1.44 -4.01
N VAL A 274 -6.24 -2.23 -4.18
CA VAL A 274 -5.30 -2.13 -5.29
C VAL A 274 -5.53 -3.39 -6.11
N PRO A 275 -6.36 -3.33 -7.18
CA PRO A 275 -6.76 -4.52 -7.92
C PRO A 275 -5.56 -5.41 -8.24
N THR A 276 -5.71 -6.73 -8.04
CA THR A 276 -4.62 -7.69 -8.27
C THR A 276 -3.99 -7.54 -9.66
N GLU A 277 -4.77 -7.15 -10.67
CA GLU A 277 -4.28 -6.88 -12.02
C GLU A 277 -3.21 -5.77 -12.06
N ASP A 278 -3.29 -4.77 -11.17
CA ASP A 278 -2.31 -3.67 -11.08
C ASP A 278 -1.00 -4.13 -10.43
N THR A 279 -1.05 -5.08 -9.50
CA THR A 279 0.15 -5.77 -9.01
C THR A 279 0.74 -6.69 -10.09
N GLU A 280 -0.09 -7.36 -10.89
CA GLU A 280 0.40 -8.18 -12.02
C GLU A 280 1.04 -7.32 -13.12
N LYS A 281 0.50 -6.12 -13.41
CA LYS A 281 1.17 -5.13 -14.27
C LYS A 281 2.52 -4.71 -13.69
N LEU A 282 2.61 -4.45 -12.38
CA LEU A 282 3.87 -4.11 -11.71
C LEU A 282 4.92 -5.22 -11.92
N VAL A 283 4.55 -6.47 -11.64
CA VAL A 283 5.45 -7.62 -11.83
C VAL A 283 5.92 -7.73 -13.29
N ARG A 284 5.02 -7.54 -14.26
CA ARG A 284 5.36 -7.59 -15.69
C ARG A 284 6.34 -6.51 -16.11
N VAL A 285 6.13 -5.25 -15.69
CA VAL A 285 7.03 -4.14 -16.06
C VAL A 285 8.41 -4.30 -15.41
N LEU A 286 8.45 -4.83 -14.18
CA LEU A 286 9.70 -5.19 -13.51
C LEU A 286 10.38 -6.42 -14.14
N GLY A 287 9.73 -7.13 -15.07
CA GLY A 287 10.27 -8.32 -15.72
C GLY A 287 10.36 -9.52 -14.78
N ASN A 288 11.44 -9.62 -14.01
CA ASN A 288 11.71 -10.75 -13.13
C ASN A 288 12.00 -10.33 -11.67
N PRO A 289 11.08 -9.61 -10.99
CA PRO A 289 11.25 -9.32 -9.58
C PRO A 289 11.07 -10.59 -8.74
N LYS A 290 11.54 -10.56 -7.50
CA LYS A 290 11.09 -11.54 -6.51
C LYS A 290 9.62 -11.29 -6.20
N VAL A 291 8.80 -12.34 -6.11
CA VAL A 291 7.36 -12.20 -5.85
C VAL A 291 6.89 -13.14 -4.75
N LEU A 292 6.09 -12.62 -3.81
CA LEU A 292 5.31 -13.41 -2.85
C LEU A 292 3.83 -13.07 -3.03
N TRP A 293 3.01 -14.08 -3.32
CA TRP A 293 1.56 -13.92 -3.44
C TRP A 293 0.86 -14.42 -2.19
N LEU A 294 0.12 -13.53 -1.53
CA LEU A 294 -0.76 -13.85 -0.41
C LEU A 294 -2.13 -14.30 -0.94
N ASN A 295 -2.67 -15.39 -0.40
CA ASN A 295 -4.02 -15.87 -0.74
C ASN A 295 -5.11 -15.09 0.02
N THR A 296 -4.95 -13.77 0.10
CA THR A 296 -5.78 -12.82 0.85
C THR A 296 -6.32 -11.72 -0.07
N GLY A 297 -7.19 -10.87 0.46
CA GLY A 297 -7.42 -9.52 -0.02
C GLY A 297 -6.38 -8.53 0.53
N HIS A 298 -6.71 -7.24 0.45
CA HIS A 298 -5.78 -6.16 0.82
C HIS A 298 -5.42 -6.15 2.32
N PHE A 299 -6.33 -6.58 3.19
CA PHE A 299 -6.15 -6.46 4.64
C PHE A 299 -5.65 -7.75 5.28
N GLY A 300 -5.78 -8.89 4.61
CA GLY A 300 -5.42 -10.20 5.15
C GLY A 300 -3.93 -10.40 5.39
N GLY A 301 -3.06 -9.55 4.83
CA GLY A 301 -1.66 -9.47 5.24
C GLY A 301 -1.48 -9.26 6.76
N GLY A 302 -2.45 -8.60 7.42
CA GLY A 302 -2.49 -8.45 8.87
C GLY A 302 -2.60 -9.78 9.64
N LEU A 303 -3.21 -10.81 9.05
CA LEU A 303 -3.34 -12.15 9.66
C LEU A 303 -1.99 -12.86 9.80
N VAL A 304 -1.05 -12.52 8.92
CA VAL A 304 0.29 -13.11 8.84
C VAL A 304 1.40 -12.05 8.98
N GLN A 305 1.09 -10.97 9.68
CA GLN A 305 1.97 -9.81 9.83
C GLN A 305 3.37 -10.19 10.32
N ARG A 306 3.47 -10.95 11.43
CA ARG A 306 4.76 -11.34 12.03
C ARG A 306 5.66 -12.14 11.07
N PRO A 307 5.22 -13.28 10.50
CA PRO A 307 6.05 -14.02 9.56
C PRO A 307 6.33 -13.22 8.28
N LEU A 308 5.39 -12.41 7.80
CA LEU A 308 5.60 -11.54 6.65
C LEU A 308 6.72 -10.52 6.89
N PHE A 309 6.72 -9.85 8.04
CA PHE A 309 7.76 -8.87 8.39
C PHE A 309 9.13 -9.51 8.54
N ARG A 310 9.19 -10.74 9.09
CA ARG A 310 10.43 -11.51 9.14
C ARG A 310 10.97 -11.83 7.74
N ILE A 311 10.10 -12.20 6.82
CA ILE A 311 10.44 -12.44 5.41
C ILE A 311 11.00 -11.17 4.75
N VAL A 312 10.35 -10.03 4.96
CA VAL A 312 10.81 -8.72 4.47
C VAL A 312 12.20 -8.38 5.02
N ARG A 313 12.40 -8.55 6.33
CA ARG A 313 13.69 -8.34 6.99
C ARG A 313 14.78 -9.23 6.40
N GLN A 314 14.51 -10.54 6.28
CA GLN A 314 15.46 -11.50 5.71
C GLN A 314 15.83 -11.15 4.27
N TYR A 315 14.86 -10.74 3.45
CA TYR A 315 15.13 -10.28 2.09
C TYR A 315 16.10 -9.09 2.09
N LEU A 316 15.85 -8.07 2.91
CA LEU A 316 16.70 -6.89 2.97
C LEU A 316 18.09 -7.20 3.54
N GLN A 317 18.19 -8.03 4.57
CA GLN A 317 19.48 -8.47 5.12
C GLN A 317 20.33 -9.17 4.06
N ALA A 318 19.74 -10.09 3.29
CA ALA A 318 20.42 -10.76 2.19
C ALA A 318 20.88 -9.75 1.12
N ARG A 319 19.99 -8.84 0.69
CA ARG A 319 20.33 -7.78 -0.28
C ARG A 319 21.50 -6.92 0.19
N PHE A 320 21.48 -6.46 1.45
CA PHE A 320 22.55 -5.64 2.01
C PHE A 320 23.87 -6.39 2.23
N ALA A 321 23.83 -7.73 2.23
CA ALA A 321 25.01 -8.59 2.21
C ALA A 321 25.52 -8.88 0.78
N GLY A 322 24.90 -8.31 -0.26
CA GLY A 322 25.24 -8.56 -1.66
C GLY A 322 24.62 -9.82 -2.25
N GLU A 323 23.68 -10.46 -1.53
CA GLU A 323 23.03 -11.69 -1.97
C GLU A 323 21.71 -11.42 -2.70
N ASN A 324 21.39 -12.28 -3.67
CA ASN A 324 20.09 -12.32 -4.32
C ASN A 324 19.29 -13.51 -3.78
N PRO A 325 18.41 -13.32 -2.79
CA PRO A 325 17.70 -14.44 -2.19
C PRO A 325 16.74 -15.08 -3.21
N THR A 326 17.08 -16.27 -3.70
CA THR A 326 16.35 -17.00 -4.74
C THR A 326 15.16 -17.79 -4.20
N HIS A 327 15.20 -18.21 -2.93
CA HIS A 327 14.13 -19.01 -2.33
C HIS A 327 12.84 -18.18 -2.17
N THR A 328 11.73 -18.70 -2.70
CA THR A 328 10.40 -18.11 -2.48
C THR A 328 9.91 -18.50 -1.09
N PRO A 329 9.66 -17.54 -0.18
CA PRO A 329 9.20 -17.86 1.16
C PRO A 329 7.89 -18.66 1.12
N ASN A 330 7.82 -19.78 1.84
CA ASN A 330 6.57 -20.50 2.02
C ASN A 330 5.80 -19.86 3.19
N LEU A 331 4.70 -19.17 2.87
CA LEU A 331 3.82 -18.58 3.86
C LEU A 331 2.40 -19.10 3.66
N LEU A 332 1.97 -19.99 4.54
CA LEU A 332 0.60 -20.49 4.54
C LEU A 332 -0.34 -19.39 5.06
N VAL A 333 -1.18 -18.88 4.16
CA VAL A 333 -2.25 -17.94 4.54
C VAL A 333 -3.58 -18.51 4.07
N PRO A 334 -4.53 -18.82 4.98
CA PRO A 334 -5.85 -19.27 4.58
C PRO A 334 -6.60 -18.14 3.88
N THR A 335 -7.35 -18.48 2.83
CA THR A 335 -8.25 -17.52 2.17
C THR A 335 -9.50 -17.37 3.02
N LEU A 336 -9.53 -16.35 3.86
CA LEU A 336 -10.68 -16.04 4.71
C LEU A 336 -11.66 -15.14 3.98
N ARG A 337 -12.93 -15.54 3.95
CA ARG A 337 -14.04 -14.82 3.34
C ARG A 337 -14.97 -14.31 4.43
N ILE A 338 -15.46 -13.09 4.28
CA ILE A 338 -16.55 -12.55 5.10
C ILE A 338 -17.63 -12.03 4.16
N GLY A 339 -18.89 -12.30 4.50
CA GLY A 339 -20.00 -11.86 3.68
C GLY A 339 -21.34 -12.40 4.13
N ALA A 340 -22.24 -12.62 3.17
CA ALA A 340 -23.55 -13.19 3.38
C ALA A 340 -23.89 -14.24 2.32
N VAL A 341 -24.45 -15.38 2.77
CA VAL A 341 -24.94 -16.45 1.90
C VAL A 341 -26.47 -16.47 1.88
N TYR A 342 -27.02 -16.55 0.67
CA TYR A 342 -28.42 -16.85 0.40
C TYR A 342 -28.53 -18.22 -0.25
N SER A 343 -29.56 -18.99 0.10
CA SER A 343 -29.77 -20.31 -0.47
C SER A 343 -31.26 -20.54 -0.69
N ALA A 344 -31.64 -21.20 -1.78
CA ALA A 344 -33.05 -21.42 -2.11
C ALA A 344 -33.77 -22.14 -0.94
N GLY A 345 -34.75 -21.49 -0.31
CA GLY A 345 -35.44 -22.01 0.88
C GLY A 345 -34.75 -21.72 2.22
N ARG A 346 -33.74 -20.85 2.26
CA ARG A 346 -33.11 -20.31 3.48
C ARG A 346 -32.89 -18.80 3.35
N ASP A 347 -33.03 -18.08 4.46
CA ASP A 347 -32.77 -16.64 4.47
C ASP A 347 -31.29 -16.31 4.24
N PHE A 348 -31.04 -15.04 3.92
CA PHE A 348 -29.70 -14.44 3.97
C PHE A 348 -29.09 -14.61 5.36
N ARG A 349 -27.83 -15.03 5.39
CA ARG A 349 -27.09 -15.27 6.63
C ARG A 349 -25.70 -14.68 6.51
N LEU A 350 -25.27 -13.95 7.54
CA LEU A 350 -23.86 -13.60 7.68
C LEU A 350 -23.01 -14.87 7.72
N ALA A 351 -21.89 -14.82 7.02
CA ALA A 351 -21.04 -15.96 6.75
C ALA A 351 -19.57 -15.57 6.90
N ALA A 352 -18.82 -16.42 7.60
CA ALA A 352 -17.36 -16.47 7.53
C ALA A 352 -16.97 -17.76 6.80
N GLY A 353 -16.02 -17.69 5.87
CA GLY A 353 -15.60 -18.83 5.07
C GLY A 353 -14.09 -19.01 5.03
N THR A 354 -13.63 -20.23 4.81
CA THR A 354 -12.23 -20.52 4.46
C THR A 354 -12.17 -21.44 3.26
N ASP A 355 -11.36 -21.10 2.26
CA ASP A 355 -11.16 -21.98 1.11
C ASP A 355 -10.28 -23.17 1.49
N PHE A 356 -10.64 -24.36 1.02
CA PHE A 356 -9.80 -25.56 1.08
C PHE A 356 -9.46 -26.11 -0.31
N TRP A 357 -10.17 -25.66 -1.34
CA TRP A 357 -9.85 -25.99 -2.73
C TRP A 357 -10.20 -24.84 -3.68
N ARG A 358 -9.39 -24.68 -4.73
CA ARG A 358 -9.60 -23.73 -5.83
C ARG A 358 -9.13 -24.34 -7.14
N SER A 359 -9.78 -24.00 -8.26
CA SER A 359 -9.38 -24.45 -9.60
C SER A 359 -8.11 -23.79 -10.11
N ASP A 360 -7.87 -22.54 -9.72
CA ASP A 360 -6.77 -21.72 -10.23
C ASP A 360 -6.38 -20.62 -9.23
N LYS A 361 -5.38 -19.82 -9.61
CA LYS A 361 -4.87 -18.70 -8.80
C LYS A 361 -5.90 -17.60 -8.51
N ASN A 362 -6.93 -17.46 -9.36
CA ASN A 362 -7.97 -16.44 -9.24
C ASN A 362 -9.16 -16.92 -8.40
N GLY A 363 -9.20 -18.23 -8.11
CA GLY A 363 -10.32 -18.88 -7.44
C GLY A 363 -11.59 -18.85 -8.29
N THR A 364 -11.47 -19.08 -9.61
CA THR A 364 -12.62 -19.07 -10.54
C THR A 364 -13.68 -20.05 -10.07
N LEU A 365 -13.29 -21.29 -9.79
CA LEU A 365 -14.07 -22.24 -9.01
C LEU A 365 -13.39 -22.42 -7.64
N PHE A 366 -14.19 -22.57 -6.60
CA PHE A 366 -13.67 -22.77 -5.26
C PHE A 366 -14.64 -23.57 -4.40
N VAL A 367 -14.09 -24.19 -3.36
CA VAL A 367 -14.86 -24.77 -2.28
C VAL A 367 -14.41 -24.16 -0.95
N SER A 368 -15.37 -23.59 -0.22
CA SER A 368 -15.16 -23.01 1.10
C SER A 368 -15.93 -23.76 2.17
N GLY A 369 -15.31 -23.94 3.33
CA GLY A 369 -16.05 -24.24 4.56
C GLY A 369 -16.68 -22.94 5.03
N VAL A 370 -17.99 -22.92 5.24
CA VAL A 370 -18.77 -21.74 5.60
C VAL A 370 -19.37 -21.92 7.00
N LEU A 371 -19.19 -20.91 7.84
CA LEU A 371 -19.79 -20.80 9.16
C LEU A 371 -20.82 -19.68 9.17
N THR A 372 -22.02 -20.00 9.61
CA THR A 372 -23.12 -19.04 9.83
C THR A 372 -23.68 -19.20 11.25
N PRO A 373 -24.45 -18.23 11.76
CA PRO A 373 -25.16 -18.42 13.04
C PRO A 373 -26.10 -19.63 13.09
N ARG A 374 -26.50 -20.16 11.92
CA ARG A 374 -27.37 -21.34 11.79
C ARG A 374 -26.59 -22.64 11.52
N GLY A 375 -25.28 -22.65 11.74
CA GLY A 375 -24.41 -23.82 11.60
C GLY A 375 -23.42 -23.74 10.44
N SER A 376 -22.69 -24.84 10.25
CA SER A 376 -21.67 -25.01 9.22
C SER A 376 -22.22 -25.63 7.94
N SER A 377 -21.61 -25.27 6.82
CA SER A 377 -21.90 -25.81 5.49
C SER A 377 -20.65 -25.78 4.62
N LEU A 378 -20.72 -26.42 3.45
CA LEU A 378 -19.75 -26.22 2.38
C LEU A 378 -20.40 -25.37 1.29
N PHE A 379 -19.64 -24.45 0.71
CA PHE A 379 -20.04 -23.74 -0.51
C PHE A 379 -19.12 -24.15 -1.64
N ALA A 380 -19.67 -24.70 -2.71
CA ALA A 380 -18.95 -24.99 -3.95
C ALA A 380 -19.54 -24.13 -5.07
N GLY A 381 -18.74 -23.29 -5.71
CA GLY A 381 -19.28 -22.39 -6.72
C GLY A 381 -18.26 -21.66 -7.57
N VAL A 382 -18.79 -20.87 -8.49
CA VAL A 382 -18.04 -20.00 -9.38
C VAL A 382 -18.01 -18.58 -8.82
N ARG A 383 -16.85 -17.94 -8.89
CA ARG A 383 -16.68 -16.52 -8.56
C ARG A 383 -17.22 -15.66 -9.70
N LEU A 384 -18.07 -14.70 -9.34
CA LEU A 384 -18.62 -13.68 -10.22
C LEU A 384 -17.99 -12.31 -9.90
N ARG A 385 -18.45 -11.27 -10.60
CA ARG A 385 -18.03 -9.89 -10.36
C ARG A 385 -18.64 -9.32 -9.07
N LEU A 386 -18.09 -8.20 -8.59
CA LEU A 386 -18.61 -7.43 -7.44
C LEU A 386 -18.75 -8.21 -6.14
N GLY A 387 -17.89 -9.22 -5.93
CA GLY A 387 -17.89 -10.03 -4.71
C GLY A 387 -18.97 -11.11 -4.66
N PHE A 388 -19.73 -11.32 -5.73
CA PHE A 388 -20.71 -12.41 -5.78
C PHE A 388 -20.07 -13.73 -6.22
N SER A 389 -20.63 -14.82 -5.73
CA SER A 389 -20.40 -16.18 -6.21
C SER A 389 -21.72 -16.92 -6.29
N ALA A 390 -21.88 -17.76 -7.31
CA ALA A 390 -23.06 -18.60 -7.49
C ALA A 390 -22.65 -20.07 -7.47
N GLY A 391 -23.46 -20.92 -6.85
CA GLY A 391 -23.13 -22.33 -6.72
C GLY A 391 -24.10 -23.08 -5.81
N ALA A 392 -23.57 -24.03 -5.05
CA ALA A 392 -24.33 -24.86 -4.14
C ALA A 392 -23.85 -24.72 -2.70
N GLU A 393 -24.79 -24.49 -1.77
CA GLU A 393 -24.55 -24.68 -0.33
C GLU A 393 -24.92 -26.12 0.04
N ILE A 394 -23.94 -26.89 0.49
CA ILE A 394 -24.07 -28.30 0.87
C ILE A 394 -24.09 -28.36 2.39
N THR A 395 -25.17 -28.92 2.93
CA THR A 395 -25.34 -29.16 4.37
C THR A 395 -25.48 -30.66 4.61
N PRO A 396 -25.35 -31.15 5.86
CA PRO A 396 -25.56 -32.57 6.15
C PRO A 396 -26.94 -33.11 5.74
N LYS A 397 -27.96 -32.24 5.66
CA LYS A 397 -29.35 -32.64 5.36
C LYS A 397 -29.73 -32.49 3.89
N ARG A 398 -29.22 -31.45 3.22
CA ARG A 398 -29.67 -31.04 1.87
C ARG A 398 -28.65 -30.13 1.19
N THR A 399 -28.62 -30.19 -0.14
CA THR A 399 -27.91 -29.25 -1.00
C THR A 399 -28.88 -28.23 -1.58
N TYR A 400 -28.48 -26.96 -1.59
CA TYR A 400 -29.26 -25.83 -2.06
C TYR A 400 -28.52 -25.07 -3.15
N GLY A 401 -29.23 -24.60 -4.18
CA GLY A 401 -28.71 -23.53 -5.03
C GLY A 401 -28.51 -22.27 -4.18
N ALA A 402 -27.34 -21.63 -4.30
CA ALA A 402 -26.93 -20.57 -3.40
C ALA A 402 -26.14 -19.46 -4.10
N VAL A 403 -26.27 -18.26 -3.53
CA VAL A 403 -25.47 -17.08 -3.87
C VAL A 403 -24.71 -16.67 -2.62
N PHE A 404 -23.40 -16.49 -2.75
CA PHE A 404 -22.54 -16.01 -1.68
C PHE A 404 -21.99 -14.65 -2.09
N TRP A 405 -22.42 -13.58 -1.43
CA TRP A 405 -21.77 -12.27 -1.52
C TRP A 405 -20.67 -12.22 -0.47
N HIS A 406 -19.42 -12.03 -0.87
CA HIS A 406 -18.27 -12.02 0.03
C HIS A 406 -17.15 -11.12 -0.47
N PHE A 407 -16.28 -10.77 0.46
CA PHE A 407 -14.95 -10.28 0.18
C PHE A 407 -13.93 -11.18 0.88
N VAL A 408 -12.76 -11.31 0.28
CA VAL A 408 -11.62 -11.98 0.92
C VAL A 408 -10.91 -10.95 1.77
N LEU A 409 -10.63 -11.28 3.02
CA LEU A 409 -9.89 -10.43 3.95
C LEU A 409 -8.50 -10.13 3.42
#